data_AF-A0A5Q4EAB1-F1
#
_entry.id   AF-A0A5Q4EAB1-F1
#
_cell.length_a   1.000
_cell.length_b   1.000
_cell.length_c   1.000
_cell.angle_alpha   90.00
_cell.angle_beta   90.00
_cell.angle_gamma   90.00
#
_symmetry.space_group_name_H-M   'P 1'
#
loop_
_entity.id
_entity.type
_entity.pdbx_description
1 polymer ?
#
loop_
_entity_poly.entity_id
_entity_poly.type
_entity_poly.pdbx_seq_one_letter_code
_entity_poly.pdbx_strand_id
1 'polypeptide(L)'
;MKKTSLTIITLLAILISCQMQPSAEKPTDQERIRTIILTDMTHDDGNSLIRYLYYSSWFDLEAMIVTNQLPDFNHDDTGPWDKAMGILDAYREELPQLRKHDPNLPGYEELMAVTKQGRGAIPIIWLTNTLEFSNWIGDRYVTSSWDSTYFHDWIGEGLTPHGEPKDSEGSDFLVQVFEKDDDRPIIVQAWGGTITFVQALHRFRQKHGEDKFRELLPKIHLYGILFQD
;
A
#
# COMPACT_ATOMS: atom_id res chain seq x y z
N MET A 1 -36.22 79.68 6.62
CA MET A 1 -36.62 78.67 7.62
C MET A 1 -37.35 77.58 6.84
N LYS A 2 -36.95 76.31 6.70
CA LYS A 2 -36.13 75.38 7.48
C LYS A 2 -35.30 74.51 6.53
N LYS A 3 -34.04 74.24 6.92
CA LYS A 3 -33.18 73.17 6.39
C LYS A 3 -33.49 71.89 7.18
N THR A 4 -33.70 70.75 6.51
CA THR A 4 -33.59 69.32 6.96
C THR A 4 -34.57 68.51 6.09
N SER A 5 -34.31 67.33 5.51
CA SER A 5 -33.34 66.26 5.71
C SER A 5 -33.15 65.55 4.37
N LEU A 6 -31.95 65.54 3.79
CA LEU A 6 -31.64 64.72 2.61
C LEU A 6 -30.28 64.04 2.76
N THR A 7 -29.98 63.55 3.97
CA THR A 7 -28.65 62.99 4.29
C THR A 7 -28.74 61.73 5.15
N ILE A 8 -29.92 61.10 5.27
CA ILE A 8 -30.10 59.87 6.08
C ILE A 8 -30.35 58.62 5.22
N ILE A 9 -30.67 58.76 3.92
CA ILE A 9 -30.98 57.59 3.08
C ILE A 9 -29.72 56.94 2.48
N THR A 10 -28.63 57.68 2.28
CA THR A 10 -27.41 57.14 1.65
C THR A 10 -26.50 56.37 2.62
N LEU A 11 -26.65 56.54 3.93
CA LEU A 11 -25.81 55.82 4.91
C LEU A 11 -26.36 54.44 5.28
N LEU A 12 -27.65 54.18 5.03
CA LEU A 12 -28.28 52.89 5.34
C LEU A 12 -28.04 51.83 4.23
N ALA A 13 -27.73 52.26 3.02
CA ALA A 13 -27.44 51.37 1.89
C ALA A 13 -26.02 50.76 1.93
N ILE A 14 -25.08 51.36 2.68
CA ILE A 14 -23.69 50.86 2.77
C ILE A 14 -23.54 49.81 3.89
N LEU A 15 -24.45 49.77 4.86
CA LEU A 15 -24.41 48.81 5.98
C LEU A 15 -25.01 47.43 5.65
N ILE A 16 -25.64 47.25 4.48
CA ILE A 16 -26.20 45.96 4.05
C ILE A 16 -25.21 45.17 3.16
N SER A 17 -24.17 45.82 2.62
CA SER A 17 -23.20 45.17 1.72
C SER A 17 -22.06 44.41 2.43
N CYS A 18 -22.11 44.29 3.75
CA CYS A 18 -21.14 43.50 4.51
C CYS A 18 -21.81 42.37 5.31
N GLN A 19 -22.80 41.71 4.69
CA GLN A 19 -23.10 40.34 5.11
C GLN A 19 -21.89 39.50 4.70
N MET A 20 -20.98 39.25 5.65
CA MET A 20 -20.10 38.10 5.60
C MET A 20 -21.00 36.89 5.39
N GLN A 21 -21.10 36.41 4.15
CA GLN A 21 -21.56 35.05 3.94
C GLN A 21 -20.57 34.18 4.69
N PRO A 22 -21.01 33.34 5.65
CA PRO A 22 -20.16 32.24 6.04
C PRO A 22 -19.93 31.46 4.76
N SER A 23 -18.71 31.56 4.21
CA SER A 23 -18.24 30.55 3.28
C SER A 23 -18.28 29.27 4.10
N ALA A 24 -19.34 28.50 3.91
CA ALA A 24 -19.28 27.09 4.23
C ALA A 24 -18.19 26.56 3.31
N GLU A 25 -16.93 26.61 3.77
CA GLU A 25 -15.91 25.71 3.28
C GLU A 25 -16.56 24.34 3.42
N LYS A 26 -16.97 23.78 2.27
CA LYS A 26 -17.15 22.33 2.21
C LYS A 26 -15.85 21.78 2.77
N PRO A 27 -15.89 20.84 3.73
CA PRO A 27 -14.66 20.16 4.14
C PRO A 27 -13.99 19.74 2.84
N THR A 28 -12.79 20.28 2.58
CA THR A 28 -11.97 19.84 1.47
C THR A 28 -11.80 18.36 1.72
N ASP A 29 -12.47 17.53 0.92
CA ASP A 29 -12.26 16.09 0.97
C ASP A 29 -10.77 15.92 0.69
N GLN A 30 -10.01 15.64 1.74
CA GLN A 30 -8.56 15.61 1.64
C GLN A 30 -8.27 14.46 0.70
N GLU A 31 -7.75 14.78 -0.49
CA GLU A 31 -7.49 13.79 -1.52
C GLU A 31 -6.54 12.73 -0.94
N ARG A 32 -7.08 11.53 -0.73
CA ARG A 32 -6.35 10.43 -0.12
C ARG A 32 -5.28 9.94 -1.08
N ILE A 33 -4.14 9.53 -0.52
CA ILE A 33 -3.01 9.05 -1.31
C ILE A 33 -3.20 7.57 -1.61
N ARG A 34 -3.23 7.20 -2.90
CA ARG A 34 -3.28 5.80 -3.32
C ARG A 34 -2.00 5.09 -2.92
N THR A 35 -2.14 4.00 -2.18
CA THR A 35 -1.01 3.32 -1.56
C THR A 35 -1.06 1.83 -1.83
N ILE A 36 0.06 1.23 -2.22
CA ILE A 36 0.28 -0.21 -2.24
C ILE A 36 1.34 -0.53 -1.19
N ILE A 37 1.11 -1.58 -0.39
CA ILE A 37 2.09 -2.10 0.56
C ILE A 37 2.54 -3.48 0.07
N LEU A 38 3.84 -3.68 -0.05
CA LEU A 38 4.48 -4.98 -0.31
C LEU A 38 5.27 -5.35 0.94
N THR A 39 4.99 -6.49 1.54
CA THR A 39 5.47 -6.82 2.89
C THR A 39 5.78 -8.30 3.02
N ASP A 40 6.85 -8.61 3.75
CA ASP A 40 7.24 -9.98 4.09
C ASP A 40 6.82 -10.39 5.51
N MET A 41 6.19 -9.47 6.24
CA MET A 41 5.67 -9.65 7.60
C MET A 41 6.72 -10.16 8.60
N THR A 42 8.00 -9.83 8.37
CA THR A 42 9.04 -9.91 9.41
C THR A 42 8.72 -9.00 10.62
N HIS A 43 9.54 -9.05 11.68
CA HIS A 43 9.17 -8.46 12.97
C HIS A 43 8.78 -6.96 12.87
N ASP A 44 9.57 -6.17 12.15
CA ASP A 44 9.34 -4.74 11.93
C ASP A 44 8.20 -4.43 10.96
N ASP A 45 7.93 -5.28 9.98
CA ASP A 45 6.75 -5.17 9.09
C ASP A 45 5.44 -5.21 9.88
N GLY A 46 5.36 -6.07 10.90
CA GLY A 46 4.20 -6.11 11.79
C GLY A 46 3.97 -4.80 12.54
N ASN A 47 5.05 -4.19 13.05
CA ASN A 47 4.99 -2.88 13.71
C ASN A 47 4.61 -1.77 12.71
N SER A 48 5.11 -1.87 11.47
CA SER A 48 4.77 -0.94 10.39
C SER A 48 3.31 -1.04 9.99
N LEU A 49 2.73 -2.24 9.92
CA LEU A 49 1.30 -2.45 9.65
C LEU A 49 0.44 -1.83 10.77
N ILE A 50 0.75 -2.14 12.02
CA ILE A 50 0.02 -1.55 13.17
C ILE A 50 0.05 -0.02 13.05
N ARG A 51 1.23 0.57 12.85
CA ARG A 51 1.36 2.02 12.69
C ARG A 51 0.56 2.55 11.49
N TYR A 52 0.60 1.87 10.34
CA TYR A 52 -0.16 2.25 9.16
C TYR A 52 -1.66 2.30 9.45
N LEU A 53 -2.21 1.30 10.16
CA LEU A 53 -3.63 1.23 10.49
C LEU A 53 -4.12 2.46 11.29
N TYR A 54 -3.30 3.01 12.19
CA TYR A 54 -3.64 4.25 12.91
C TYR A 54 -3.73 5.50 12.02
N TYR A 55 -3.12 5.49 10.82
CA TYR A 55 -3.12 6.60 9.87
C TYR A 55 -3.89 6.28 8.58
N SER A 56 -4.55 5.12 8.53
CA SER A 56 -5.11 4.57 7.28
C SER A 56 -6.24 5.41 6.69
N SER A 57 -6.85 6.32 7.45
CA SER A 57 -7.84 7.28 6.96
C SER A 57 -7.27 8.31 5.97
N TRP A 58 -5.94 8.46 5.91
CA TRP A 58 -5.25 9.40 5.00
C TRP A 58 -4.92 8.79 3.64
N PHE A 59 -5.11 7.47 3.51
CA PHE A 59 -4.68 6.70 2.36
C PHE A 59 -5.85 5.94 1.76
N ASP A 60 -5.80 5.76 0.44
CA ASP A 60 -6.59 4.72 -0.22
C ASP A 60 -5.67 3.52 -0.36
N LEU A 61 -5.84 2.51 0.52
CA LEU A 61 -5.09 1.27 0.41
C LEU A 61 -5.59 0.50 -0.83
N GLU A 62 -4.79 0.52 -1.88
CA GLU A 62 -5.10 -0.11 -3.14
C GLU A 62 -4.81 -1.61 -3.11
N ALA A 63 -3.74 -2.00 -2.41
CA ALA A 63 -3.37 -3.39 -2.18
C ALA A 63 -2.41 -3.50 -0.98
N MET A 64 -2.54 -4.58 -0.22
CA MET A 64 -1.50 -5.07 0.69
C MET A 64 -1.12 -6.49 0.28
N ILE A 65 0.11 -6.65 -0.19
CA ILE A 65 0.62 -7.91 -0.74
C ILE A 65 1.59 -8.53 0.25
N VAL A 66 1.21 -9.66 0.83
CA VAL A 66 2.07 -10.41 1.76
C VAL A 66 2.82 -11.48 0.96
N THR A 67 4.14 -11.39 0.91
CA THR A 67 5.01 -12.30 0.14
C THR A 67 6.13 -12.81 1.04
N ASN A 68 6.35 -14.12 1.10
CA ASN A 68 7.43 -14.67 1.91
C ASN A 68 8.81 -14.24 1.39
N GLN A 69 9.79 -14.25 2.28
CA GLN A 69 11.14 -13.78 1.96
C GLN A 69 12.19 -14.56 2.74
N LEU A 70 13.23 -15.03 2.04
CA LEU A 70 14.35 -15.70 2.65
C LEU A 70 15.32 -14.67 3.24
N PRO A 71 16.04 -14.99 4.32
CA PRO A 71 16.07 -16.30 4.99
C PRO A 71 14.94 -16.50 6.00
N ASP A 72 14.18 -15.44 6.30
CA ASP A 72 13.19 -15.39 7.38
C ASP A 72 12.03 -16.38 7.24
N PHE A 73 11.56 -16.61 6.01
CA PHE A 73 10.44 -17.50 5.67
C PHE A 73 10.67 -18.18 4.33
N ASN A 74 10.39 -19.48 4.25
CA ASN A 74 10.43 -20.25 3.00
C ASN A 74 9.16 -20.01 2.17
N HIS A 75 9.17 -20.47 0.92
CA HIS A 75 8.05 -20.30 -0.02
C HIS A 75 6.69 -20.84 0.46
N ASP A 76 6.68 -21.87 1.31
CA ASP A 76 5.49 -22.58 1.81
C ASP A 76 5.09 -22.23 3.25
N ASP A 77 5.80 -21.29 3.90
CA ASP A 77 5.51 -20.87 5.27
C ASP A 77 4.21 -20.06 5.35
N THR A 78 3.31 -20.42 6.28
CA THR A 78 2.08 -19.63 6.52
C THR A 78 2.30 -18.43 7.43
N GLY A 79 3.45 -18.37 8.12
CA GLY A 79 3.75 -17.40 9.17
C GLY A 79 3.49 -15.92 8.80
N PRO A 80 4.04 -15.43 7.66
CA PRO A 80 3.79 -14.05 7.22
C PRO A 80 2.31 -13.70 7.08
N TRP A 81 1.55 -14.60 6.43
CA TRP A 81 0.12 -14.43 6.24
C TRP A 81 -0.65 -14.48 7.56
N ASP A 82 -0.40 -15.49 8.38
CA ASP A 82 -1.05 -15.68 9.67
C ASP A 82 -0.83 -14.47 10.59
N LYS A 83 0.38 -13.89 10.56
CA LYS A 83 0.70 -12.69 11.31
C LYS A 83 -0.06 -11.46 10.80
N ALA A 84 -0.13 -11.24 9.49
CA ALA A 84 -0.92 -10.16 8.92
C ALA A 84 -2.40 -10.28 9.33
N MET A 85 -2.96 -11.49 9.22
CA MET A 85 -4.35 -11.77 9.61
C MET A 85 -4.58 -11.50 11.10
N GLY A 86 -3.68 -11.96 11.97
CA GLY A 86 -3.80 -11.70 13.41
C GLY A 86 -3.80 -10.21 13.76
N ILE A 87 -3.01 -9.38 13.06
CA ILE A 87 -3.02 -7.92 13.24
C ILE A 87 -4.34 -7.31 12.75
N LEU A 88 -4.84 -7.73 11.58
CA LEU A 88 -6.11 -7.21 11.04
C LEU A 88 -7.31 -7.63 11.89
N ASP A 89 -7.32 -8.86 12.42
CA ASP A 89 -8.35 -9.34 13.34
C ASP A 89 -8.34 -8.54 14.65
N ALA A 90 -7.16 -8.27 15.22
CA ALA A 90 -7.05 -7.39 16.39
C ALA A 90 -7.53 -5.96 16.07
N TYR A 91 -7.21 -5.43 14.89
CA TYR A 91 -7.73 -4.13 14.43
C TYR A 91 -9.26 -4.13 14.34
N ARG A 92 -9.88 -5.21 13.85
CA ARG A 92 -11.34 -5.35 13.80
C ARG A 92 -11.99 -5.20 15.17
N GLU A 93 -11.40 -5.82 16.19
CA GLU A 93 -11.89 -5.78 17.57
C GLU A 93 -11.77 -4.38 18.17
N GLU A 94 -10.65 -3.69 17.90
CA GLU A 94 -10.35 -2.36 18.43
C GLU A 94 -10.99 -1.21 17.63
N LEU A 95 -11.43 -1.47 16.40
CA LEU A 95 -11.98 -0.45 15.49
C LEU A 95 -13.07 0.44 16.10
N PRO A 96 -14.02 -0.08 16.92
CA PRO A 96 -15.00 0.78 17.58
C PRO A 96 -14.41 1.80 18.57
N GLN A 97 -13.25 1.50 19.19
CA GLN A 97 -12.53 2.45 20.03
C GLN A 97 -11.73 3.43 19.19
N LEU A 98 -11.01 2.93 18.18
CA LEU A 98 -10.20 3.75 17.28
C LEU A 98 -11.06 4.80 16.55
N ARG A 99 -12.27 4.42 16.10
CA ARG A 99 -13.21 5.32 15.42
C ARG A 99 -13.81 6.43 16.30
N LYS A 100 -13.62 6.37 17.62
CA LYS A 100 -13.93 7.51 18.50
C LYS A 100 -12.95 8.67 18.29
N HIS A 101 -11.75 8.37 17.81
CA HIS A 101 -10.69 9.34 17.54
C HIS A 101 -10.60 9.69 16.06
N ASP A 102 -10.83 8.71 15.18
CA ASP A 102 -10.86 8.92 13.74
C ASP A 102 -12.01 8.11 13.09
N PRO A 103 -13.17 8.73 12.84
CA PRO A 103 -14.34 8.03 12.31
C PRO A 103 -14.15 7.54 10.86
N ASN A 104 -13.11 8.00 10.15
CA ASN A 104 -12.87 7.69 8.74
C ASN A 104 -11.95 6.49 8.53
N LEU A 105 -11.47 5.86 9.61
CA LEU A 105 -10.65 4.65 9.52
C LEU A 105 -11.40 3.53 8.76
N PRO A 106 -10.74 2.84 7.81
CA PRO A 106 -11.36 1.82 6.97
C PRO A 106 -11.85 0.62 7.80
N GLY A 107 -12.90 -0.02 7.32
CA GLY A 107 -13.41 -1.26 7.90
C GLY A 107 -12.47 -2.43 7.69
N TYR A 108 -12.54 -3.43 8.57
CA TYR A 108 -11.82 -4.69 8.40
C TYR A 108 -12.08 -5.34 7.03
N GLU A 109 -13.34 -5.40 6.60
CA GLU A 109 -13.70 -6.03 5.31
C GLU A 109 -13.13 -5.26 4.11
N GLU A 110 -12.96 -3.93 4.24
CA GLU A 110 -12.35 -3.10 3.19
C GLU A 110 -10.85 -3.39 3.08
N LEU A 111 -10.15 -3.50 4.21
CA LEU A 111 -8.73 -3.87 4.26
C LEU A 111 -8.51 -5.30 3.75
N MET A 112 -9.37 -6.24 4.16
CA MET A 112 -9.29 -7.64 3.73
C MET A 112 -9.54 -7.80 2.22
N ALA A 113 -10.45 -7.02 1.64
CA ALA A 113 -10.74 -7.08 0.21
C ALA A 113 -9.51 -6.78 -0.66
N VAL A 114 -8.59 -5.94 -0.16
CA VAL A 114 -7.36 -5.53 -0.87
C VAL A 114 -6.10 -6.23 -0.36
N THR A 115 -6.21 -7.12 0.64
CA THR A 115 -5.10 -7.91 1.17
C THR A 115 -4.99 -9.23 0.43
N LYS A 116 -3.81 -9.54 -0.10
CA LYS A 116 -3.59 -10.67 -1.03
C LYS A 116 -2.28 -11.40 -0.78
N GLN A 117 -2.27 -12.71 -1.01
CA GLN A 117 -1.03 -13.48 -0.97
C GLN A 117 -0.24 -13.30 -2.27
N GLY A 118 1.00 -12.85 -2.14
CA GLY A 118 1.96 -12.84 -3.23
C GLY A 118 2.62 -14.20 -3.43
N ARG A 119 3.65 -14.24 -4.27
CA ARG A 119 4.50 -15.43 -4.40
C ARG A 119 5.95 -15.06 -4.60
N GLY A 120 6.79 -15.67 -3.78
CA GLY A 120 8.20 -15.37 -3.66
C GLY A 120 8.73 -15.95 -2.37
N ALA A 121 10.03 -16.22 -2.38
CA ALA A 121 10.88 -16.43 -1.21
C ALA A 121 12.32 -16.21 -1.67
N ILE A 122 12.61 -14.98 -2.11
CA ILE A 122 13.93 -14.61 -2.62
C ILE A 122 14.83 -14.24 -1.43
N PRO A 123 16.12 -14.61 -1.44
CA PRO A 123 17.06 -14.23 -0.39
C PRO A 123 17.34 -12.72 -0.38
N ILE A 124 17.29 -12.11 0.80
CA ILE A 124 17.62 -10.68 0.98
C ILE A 124 19.02 -10.36 0.48
N ILE A 125 19.11 -9.61 -0.61
CA ILE A 125 20.36 -9.40 -1.36
C ILE A 125 21.54 -8.89 -0.52
N TRP A 126 21.30 -8.00 0.45
CA TRP A 126 22.38 -7.44 1.28
C TRP A 126 22.78 -8.32 2.47
N LEU A 127 21.92 -9.26 2.86
CA LEU A 127 22.17 -10.17 3.97
C LEU A 127 22.91 -11.42 3.48
N THR A 128 22.85 -11.69 2.18
CA THR A 128 23.25 -12.96 1.59
C THR A 128 24.29 -12.79 0.48
N ASN A 129 25.57 -12.77 0.86
CA ASN A 129 26.69 -12.90 -0.10
C ASN A 129 27.14 -14.36 -0.30
N THR A 130 26.41 -15.30 0.31
CA THR A 130 26.63 -16.75 0.29
C THR A 130 25.36 -17.43 -0.20
N LEU A 131 25.40 -18.74 -0.53
CA LEU A 131 24.20 -19.53 -0.91
C LEU A 131 23.50 -20.17 0.31
N GLU A 132 23.87 -19.72 1.50
CA GLU A 132 23.35 -20.19 2.78
C GLU A 132 23.40 -19.07 3.80
N PHE A 133 22.48 -19.13 4.77
CA PHE A 133 22.43 -18.28 5.96
C PHE A 133 22.26 -19.19 7.18
N SER A 134 23.03 -18.95 8.24
CA SER A 134 22.91 -19.68 9.49
C SER A 134 23.32 -18.78 10.66
N ASN A 135 22.38 -17.98 11.15
CA ASN A 135 22.64 -16.98 12.20
C ASN A 135 21.35 -16.62 12.97
N TRP A 136 21.51 -15.85 14.04
CA TRP A 136 20.41 -15.26 14.77
C TRP A 136 19.79 -14.09 14.00
N ILE A 137 18.45 -14.09 13.88
CA ILE A 137 17.65 -12.97 13.42
C ILE A 137 16.69 -12.62 14.54
N GLY A 138 16.89 -11.47 15.19
CA GLY A 138 16.16 -11.13 16.40
C GLY A 138 16.40 -12.16 17.51
N ASP A 139 15.33 -12.81 17.98
CA ASP A 139 15.33 -13.82 19.04
C ASP A 139 15.30 -15.27 18.52
N ARG A 140 15.33 -15.47 17.20
CA ARG A 140 15.30 -16.79 16.56
C ARG A 140 16.62 -17.12 15.86
N TYR A 141 17.01 -18.40 15.89
CA TYR A 141 18.10 -18.92 15.08
C TYR A 141 17.54 -19.43 13.75
N VAL A 142 18.05 -18.92 12.64
CA VAL A 142 17.56 -19.21 11.29
C VAL A 142 18.66 -19.85 10.48
N THR A 143 18.35 -20.99 9.86
CA THR A 143 19.21 -21.66 8.88
C THR A 143 18.42 -21.88 7.60
N SER A 144 18.92 -21.31 6.49
CA SER A 144 18.31 -21.38 5.16
C SER A 144 19.40 -21.51 4.10
N SER A 145 19.12 -22.19 2.99
CA SER A 145 20.02 -22.27 1.84
C SER A 145 19.22 -22.23 0.54
N TRP A 146 19.86 -21.78 -0.53
CA TRP A 146 19.24 -21.58 -1.83
C TRP A 146 20.25 -21.77 -2.96
N ASP A 147 19.75 -22.03 -4.16
CA ASP A 147 20.57 -22.06 -5.37
C ASP A 147 20.72 -20.65 -5.97
N SER A 148 21.50 -20.56 -7.06
CA SER A 148 21.61 -19.31 -7.81
C SER A 148 20.22 -18.78 -8.20
N THR A 149 19.95 -17.52 -7.88
CA THR A 149 18.66 -16.88 -8.15
C THR A 149 18.77 -15.98 -9.37
N TYR A 150 17.94 -16.22 -10.39
CA TYR A 150 17.88 -15.40 -11.59
C TYR A 150 16.48 -14.81 -11.79
N PHE A 151 16.45 -13.60 -12.34
CA PHE A 151 15.20 -12.88 -12.64
C PHE A 151 14.18 -13.72 -13.42
N HIS A 152 14.64 -14.46 -14.43
CA HIS A 152 13.77 -15.26 -15.30
C HIS A 152 13.19 -16.50 -14.61
N ASP A 153 13.69 -16.89 -13.44
CA ASP A 153 13.15 -18.01 -12.69
C ASP A 153 11.90 -17.63 -11.91
N TRP A 154 11.73 -16.35 -11.62
CA TRP A 154 10.62 -15.84 -10.80
C TRP A 154 9.64 -14.98 -11.59
N ILE A 155 10.10 -14.33 -12.66
CA ILE A 155 9.27 -13.44 -13.48
C ILE A 155 8.97 -14.06 -14.85
N GLY A 156 7.76 -13.80 -15.35
CA GLY A 156 7.29 -14.20 -16.67
C GLY A 156 6.48 -15.49 -16.67
N GLU A 157 6.71 -16.33 -17.69
CA GLU A 157 5.96 -17.57 -17.89
C GLU A 157 6.54 -18.76 -17.12
N GLY A 158 5.70 -19.77 -16.92
CA GLY A 158 6.11 -21.06 -16.35
C GLY A 158 6.06 -21.10 -14.84
N LEU A 159 6.94 -21.92 -14.26
CA LEU A 159 6.98 -22.21 -12.84
C LEU A 159 8.19 -21.53 -12.18
N THR A 160 8.08 -21.27 -10.88
CA THR A 160 9.18 -20.88 -9.99
C THR A 160 10.16 -22.06 -9.82
N PRO A 161 11.36 -21.84 -9.24
CA PRO A 161 12.26 -22.93 -8.84
C PRO A 161 11.62 -23.98 -7.93
N HIS A 162 10.52 -23.62 -7.24
CA HIS A 162 9.77 -24.51 -6.36
C HIS A 162 8.62 -25.25 -7.07
N GLY A 163 8.46 -25.07 -8.39
CA GLY A 163 7.43 -25.76 -9.16
C GLY A 163 6.03 -25.14 -9.07
N GLU A 164 5.92 -23.92 -8.54
CA GLU A 164 4.67 -23.19 -8.43
C GLU A 164 4.48 -22.22 -9.61
N PRO A 165 3.25 -21.88 -10.02
CA PRO A 165 3.04 -20.81 -11.00
C PRO A 165 3.67 -19.50 -10.50
N LYS A 166 4.31 -18.73 -11.38
CA LYS A 166 4.87 -17.41 -11.02
C LYS A 166 3.80 -16.38 -10.66
N ASP A 167 2.62 -16.50 -11.26
CA ASP A 167 1.46 -15.68 -10.93
C ASP A 167 0.87 -16.09 -9.57
N SER A 168 0.36 -15.12 -8.83
CA SER A 168 -0.22 -15.23 -7.50
C SER A 168 -1.51 -14.43 -7.40
N GLU A 169 -2.28 -14.66 -6.34
CA GLU A 169 -3.45 -13.83 -6.03
C GLU A 169 -3.07 -12.33 -5.99
N GLY A 170 -1.92 -12.02 -5.40
CA GLY A 170 -1.39 -10.68 -5.30
C GLY A 170 -0.99 -10.07 -6.64
N SER A 171 -0.29 -10.82 -7.50
CA SER A 171 0.10 -10.29 -8.82
C SER A 171 -1.12 -10.05 -9.72
N ASP A 172 -2.10 -10.95 -9.68
CA ASP A 172 -3.34 -10.81 -10.46
C ASP A 172 -4.18 -9.64 -9.96
N PHE A 173 -4.23 -9.43 -8.65
CA PHE A 173 -4.94 -8.30 -8.05
C PHE A 173 -4.26 -6.96 -8.38
N LEU A 174 -2.93 -6.89 -8.35
CA LEU A 174 -2.18 -5.70 -8.74
C LEU A 174 -2.43 -5.28 -10.20
N VAL A 175 -2.60 -6.24 -11.11
CA VAL A 175 -3.00 -5.94 -12.50
C VAL A 175 -4.34 -5.20 -12.52
N GLN A 176 -5.31 -5.61 -11.70
CA GLN A 176 -6.60 -4.92 -11.57
C GLN A 176 -6.46 -3.52 -10.96
N VAL A 177 -5.55 -3.34 -10.00
CA VAL A 177 -5.24 -2.01 -9.43
C VAL A 177 -4.69 -1.07 -10.49
N PHE A 178 -3.81 -1.55 -11.36
CA PHE A 178 -3.23 -0.76 -12.46
C PHE A 178 -4.25 -0.45 -13.57
N GLU A 179 -5.33 -1.22 -13.67
CA GLU A 179 -6.43 -1.02 -14.63
C GLU A 179 -7.47 0.01 -14.16
N LYS A 180 -7.40 0.46 -12.90
CA LYS A 180 -8.33 1.48 -12.38
C LYS A 180 -8.21 2.78 -13.18
N ASP A 181 -9.37 3.33 -13.56
CA ASP A 181 -9.49 4.65 -14.17
C ASP A 181 -9.33 5.74 -13.10
N ASP A 182 -8.09 5.88 -12.63
CA ASP A 182 -7.68 6.84 -11.62
C ASP A 182 -6.30 7.42 -12.00
N ASP A 183 -6.27 8.74 -12.17
CA ASP A 183 -5.09 9.48 -12.60
C ASP A 183 -4.16 9.89 -11.46
N ARG A 184 -4.56 9.68 -10.20
CA ARG A 184 -3.71 9.95 -9.05
C ARG A 184 -2.50 9.01 -9.05
N PRO A 185 -1.32 9.51 -8.64
CA PRO A 185 -0.16 8.65 -8.46
C PRO A 185 -0.38 7.57 -7.40
N ILE A 186 0.29 6.44 -7.56
CA ILE A 186 0.29 5.31 -6.63
C ILE A 186 1.64 5.26 -5.91
N ILE A 187 1.62 5.41 -4.59
CA ILE A 187 2.80 5.25 -3.75
C ILE A 187 2.93 3.78 -3.38
N VAL A 188 3.98 3.12 -3.87
CA VAL A 188 4.27 1.71 -3.58
C VAL A 188 5.33 1.65 -2.50
N GLN A 189 4.97 1.12 -1.33
CA GLN A 189 5.87 0.94 -0.20
C GLN A 189 6.33 -0.52 -0.19
N ALA A 190 7.60 -0.77 -0.51
CA ALA A 190 8.20 -2.09 -0.43
C ALA A 190 8.92 -2.23 0.91
N TRP A 191 8.19 -2.77 1.89
CA TRP A 191 8.71 -3.11 3.22
C TRP A 191 9.50 -4.42 3.18
N GLY A 192 9.08 -5.36 2.32
CA GLY A 192 9.84 -6.53 1.91
C GLY A 192 10.32 -6.41 0.46
N GLY A 193 10.40 -7.57 -0.22
CA GLY A 193 10.71 -7.72 -1.64
C GLY A 193 9.66 -7.12 -2.59
N THR A 194 10.04 -7.03 -3.86
CA THR A 194 9.19 -6.50 -4.94
C THR A 194 8.77 -7.55 -5.97
N ILE A 195 9.14 -8.82 -5.78
CA ILE A 195 8.98 -9.85 -6.80
C ILE A 195 7.53 -10.00 -7.31
N THR A 196 6.55 -10.05 -6.41
CA THR A 196 5.13 -10.13 -6.77
C THR A 196 4.68 -8.91 -7.59
N PHE A 197 5.19 -7.72 -7.25
CA PHE A 197 4.88 -6.48 -7.94
C PHE A 197 5.51 -6.43 -9.35
N VAL A 198 6.74 -6.90 -9.49
CA VAL A 198 7.42 -6.99 -10.79
C VAL A 198 6.71 -8.01 -11.69
N GLN A 199 6.21 -9.13 -11.14
CA GLN A 199 5.40 -10.08 -11.89
C GLN A 199 4.09 -9.43 -12.38
N ALA A 200 3.43 -8.64 -11.53
CA ALA A 200 2.23 -7.89 -11.93
C ALA A 200 2.52 -6.91 -13.06
N LEU A 201 3.63 -6.16 -13.00
CA LEU A 201 4.05 -5.26 -14.09
C LEU A 201 4.33 -6.03 -15.39
N HIS A 202 4.97 -7.20 -15.29
CA HIS A 202 5.18 -8.07 -16.44
C HIS A 202 3.84 -8.47 -17.10
N ARG A 203 2.88 -8.92 -16.30
CA ARG A 203 1.54 -9.32 -16.78
C ARG A 203 0.73 -8.15 -17.32
N PHE A 204 0.77 -7.00 -16.66
CA PHE A 204 0.11 -5.79 -17.16
C PHE A 204 0.66 -5.40 -18.54
N ARG A 205 1.99 -5.38 -18.70
CA ARG A 205 2.63 -5.08 -19.99
C ARG A 205 2.26 -6.09 -21.07
N GLN A 206 2.22 -7.38 -20.74
CA GLN A 206 1.82 -8.42 -21.68
C GLN A 206 0.36 -8.28 -22.11
N LYS A 207 -0.54 -7.96 -21.17
CA LYS A 207 -1.98 -7.83 -21.41
C LYS A 207 -2.35 -6.59 -22.21
N HIS A 208 -1.74 -5.44 -21.88
CA HIS A 208 -2.13 -4.13 -22.40
C HIS A 208 -1.18 -3.55 -23.45
N GLY A 209 -0.01 -4.16 -23.65
CA GLY A 209 1.01 -3.70 -24.57
C GLY A 209 1.90 -2.58 -24.02
N GLU A 210 2.94 -2.27 -24.78
CA GLU A 210 3.99 -1.30 -24.37
C GLU A 210 3.48 0.12 -24.19
N ASP A 211 2.51 0.57 -25.00
CA ASP A 211 2.00 1.94 -24.92
C ASP A 211 1.27 2.18 -23.59
N LYS A 212 0.37 1.27 -23.21
CA LYS A 212 -0.34 1.33 -21.92
C LYS A 212 0.60 1.14 -20.73
N PHE A 213 1.60 0.27 -20.87
CA PHE A 213 2.62 0.12 -19.83
C PHE A 213 3.39 1.42 -19.60
N ARG A 214 3.78 2.14 -20.67
CA ARG A 214 4.47 3.44 -20.56
C ARG A 214 3.58 4.53 -19.97
N GLU A 215 2.27 4.51 -20.19
CA GLU A 215 1.31 5.40 -19.54
C GLU A 215 1.21 5.14 -18.03
N LEU A 216 1.34 3.88 -17.59
CA LEU A 216 1.28 3.49 -16.18
C LEU A 216 2.54 3.93 -15.39
N LEU A 217 3.73 3.73 -15.96
CA LEU A 217 5.00 3.97 -15.26
C LEU A 217 5.14 5.32 -14.54
N PRO A 218 4.81 6.49 -15.14
CA PRO A 218 4.93 7.77 -14.45
C PRO A 218 3.96 7.94 -13.27
N LYS A 219 2.92 7.12 -13.16
CA LYS A 219 2.00 7.12 -12.01
C LYS A 219 2.56 6.34 -10.81
N ILE A 220 3.57 5.49 -11.00
CA ILE A 220 4.09 4.61 -9.95
C ILE A 220 5.28 5.28 -9.24
N HIS A 221 5.18 5.46 -7.93
CA HIS A 221 6.26 5.95 -7.08
C HIS A 221 6.66 4.86 -6.09
N LEU A 222 7.73 4.14 -6.41
CA LEU A 222 8.26 3.07 -5.57
C LEU A 222 9.20 3.62 -4.49
N TYR A 223 8.89 3.32 -3.24
CA TYR A 223 9.72 3.54 -2.07
C TYR A 223 10.15 2.18 -1.50
N GLY A 224 11.40 1.80 -1.71
CA GLY A 224 11.97 0.56 -1.19
C GLY A 224 12.69 0.76 0.15
N ILE A 225 12.38 -0.09 1.13
CA ILE A 225 13.19 -0.26 2.33
C ILE A 225 14.36 -1.16 1.96
N LEU A 226 15.50 -0.53 1.62
CA LEU A 226 16.70 -1.20 1.14
C LEU A 226 16.43 -2.09 -0.11
N PHE A 227 17.41 -2.87 -0.57
CA PHE A 227 17.33 -3.77 -1.75
C PHE A 227 17.06 -5.25 -1.41
N GLN A 228 15.79 -5.65 -1.32
CA GLN A 228 15.41 -6.97 -0.76
C GLN A 228 15.37 -8.12 -1.76
N ASP A 229 15.16 -7.83 -3.04
CA ASP A 229 15.15 -8.79 -4.16
C ASP A 229 16.09 -8.36 -5.29
#